data_AF-A0A2G9MW83-F1
#
_entry.id   AF-A0A2G9MW83-F1
#
_cell.length_a   1.000
_cell.length_b   1.000
_cell.length_c   1.000
_cell.angle_alpha   90.00
_cell.angle_beta   90.00
_cell.angle_gamma   90.00
#
_symmetry.space_group_name_H-M   'P 1'
#
loop_
_entity.id
_entity.type
_entity.pdbx_description
1 polymer ?
#
loop_
_entity_poly.entity_id
_entity_poly.type
_entity_poly.pdbx_seq_one_letter_code
_entity_poly.pdbx_strand_id
1 'polypeptide(L)'
;MSKSQKLFNDAKKVIPSGVNSPVRYFEPYPFFVKKSDGAYIWDEDNRRYIDFCNGYGALLLGHRRKEVLNAVSKQLTQGTLFCTPTESEIELSKLIIGNFPSIQKVRLVNTGGEATMTAIRLARGFTKKKKIIKFEGCYHGAHDSVLVKAGSGSAHNGISISDGGLDEVSKNTLVVPYNNSEELEKTITKNKDIAGVIVEPILANMGLILPENNFLSEIRKITKDNDIPLIFDEVVTGFRISSGGAQQHFGIKPDITTLAKALGSGFAVAAVGGKKEIMDLLSPGGKVYQASTYAGNPISVSAAIASIKTLNKIKNTLYSKLEQYNTMITHAIDDMATDLKIQHQINFTSSMFQIFFTNKPVVDYHSSKNADAKKFKKMFSALLKKGI
;
A
#
# COMPACT_ATOMS: atom_id res chain seq x y z
N MET A 1 -20.75 14.32 -26.77
CA MET A 1 -20.49 13.95 -25.36
C MET A 1 -20.18 12.46 -25.33
N SER A 2 -19.01 12.07 -24.82
CA SER A 2 -18.62 10.65 -24.72
C SER A 2 -19.54 9.90 -23.74
N LYS A 3 -19.59 8.56 -23.85
CA LYS A 3 -20.35 7.74 -22.90
C LYS A 3 -19.81 7.89 -21.49
N SER A 4 -18.48 7.95 -21.33
CA SER A 4 -17.84 8.23 -20.04
C SER A 4 -18.27 9.57 -19.43
N GLN A 5 -18.37 10.63 -20.24
CA GLN A 5 -18.82 11.94 -19.75
C GLN A 5 -20.28 11.91 -19.29
N LYS A 6 -21.16 11.19 -20.00
CA LYS A 6 -22.55 10.99 -19.58
C LYS A 6 -22.62 10.24 -18.24
N LEU A 7 -21.89 9.13 -18.11
CA LEU A 7 -21.83 8.34 -16.88
C LEU A 7 -21.28 9.16 -15.71
N PHE A 8 -20.27 10.00 -15.92
CA PHE A 8 -19.75 10.87 -14.87
C PHE A 8 -20.77 11.92 -14.41
N ASN A 9 -21.53 12.50 -15.35
CA ASN A 9 -22.60 13.44 -15.02
C ASN A 9 -23.73 12.79 -14.22
N ASP A 10 -24.06 11.53 -14.52
CA ASP A 10 -25.02 10.77 -13.73
C ASP A 10 -24.45 10.36 -12.37
N ALA A 11 -23.18 9.92 -12.32
CA ALA A 11 -22.50 9.55 -11.09
C ALA A 11 -22.44 10.70 -10.08
N LYS A 12 -22.17 11.94 -10.52
CA LYS A 12 -22.16 13.13 -9.64
C LYS A 12 -23.49 13.39 -8.93
N LYS A 13 -24.61 12.88 -9.44
CA LYS A 13 -25.93 13.01 -8.81
C LYS A 13 -26.12 12.06 -7.63
N VAL A 14 -25.38 10.96 -7.58
CA VAL A 14 -25.63 9.83 -6.66
C VAL A 14 -24.40 9.36 -5.88
N ILE A 15 -23.20 9.75 -6.28
CA ILE A 15 -21.93 9.42 -5.61
C ILE A 15 -21.21 10.74 -5.30
N PRO A 16 -20.69 10.95 -4.08
CA PRO A 16 -19.89 12.14 -3.75
C PRO A 16 -18.78 12.38 -4.78
N SER A 17 -18.78 13.56 -5.40
CA SER A 17 -17.86 13.93 -6.50
C SER A 17 -17.84 12.94 -7.70
N GLY A 18 -18.84 12.07 -7.82
CA GLY A 18 -18.94 11.06 -8.87
C GLY A 18 -18.00 9.86 -8.72
N VAL A 19 -17.29 9.69 -7.59
CA VAL A 19 -16.31 8.60 -7.41
C VAL A 19 -16.35 7.98 -6.00
N ASN A 20 -16.08 6.67 -5.89
CA ASN A 20 -16.00 5.95 -4.61
C ASN A 20 -14.60 5.99 -3.93
N SER A 21 -13.62 6.64 -4.57
CA SER A 21 -12.29 6.86 -3.99
C SER A 21 -11.67 8.10 -4.62
N PRO A 22 -11.10 9.04 -3.84
CA PRO A 22 -10.64 10.34 -4.35
C PRO A 22 -9.66 10.25 -5.52
N VAL A 23 -8.73 9.30 -5.49
CA VAL A 23 -7.70 9.12 -6.53
C VAL A 23 -8.29 8.80 -7.92
N ARG A 24 -9.54 8.33 -7.98
CA ARG A 24 -10.23 8.03 -9.25
C ARG A 24 -10.75 9.28 -9.95
N TYR A 25 -10.77 10.43 -9.26
CA TYR A 25 -11.21 11.68 -9.85
C TYR A 25 -10.06 12.37 -10.58
N PHE A 26 -10.32 12.84 -11.79
CA PHE A 26 -9.46 13.78 -12.50
C PHE A 26 -10.26 14.64 -13.49
N GLU A 27 -9.73 15.83 -13.77
CA GLU A 27 -10.31 16.77 -14.72
C GLU A 27 -9.94 16.42 -16.17
N PRO A 28 -10.83 16.65 -17.15
CA PRO A 28 -12.18 17.22 -17.01
C PRO A 28 -13.23 16.24 -16.50
N TYR A 29 -12.99 14.94 -16.66
CA TYR A 29 -13.79 13.84 -16.10
C TYR A 29 -13.01 12.52 -16.22
N PRO A 30 -13.20 11.57 -15.29
CA PRO A 30 -12.65 10.23 -15.43
C PRO A 30 -13.36 9.43 -16.53
N PHE A 31 -12.60 8.56 -17.21
CA PHE A 31 -13.20 7.54 -18.08
C PHE A 31 -13.78 6.39 -17.26
N PHE A 32 -14.85 5.77 -17.75
CA PHE A 32 -15.49 4.63 -17.07
C PHE A 32 -15.02 3.33 -17.71
N VAL A 33 -14.49 2.39 -16.91
CA VAL A 33 -13.97 1.11 -17.42
C VAL A 33 -15.12 0.13 -17.65
N LYS A 34 -15.14 -0.48 -18.84
CA LYS A 34 -16.08 -1.52 -19.26
C LYS A 34 -15.54 -2.93 -19.06
N LYS A 35 -14.25 -3.14 -19.36
CA LYS A 35 -13.56 -4.43 -19.21
C LYS A 35 -12.05 -4.25 -19.09
N SER A 36 -11.36 -5.28 -18.65
CA SER A 36 -9.90 -5.35 -18.62
C SER A 36 -9.42 -6.76 -18.96
N ASP A 37 -8.17 -6.91 -19.40
CA ASP A 37 -7.54 -8.19 -19.74
C ASP A 37 -6.02 -8.02 -19.90
N GLY A 38 -5.24 -8.87 -19.25
CA GLY A 38 -3.78 -8.78 -19.25
C GLY A 38 -3.28 -7.42 -18.78
N ALA A 39 -2.58 -6.69 -19.64
CA ALA A 39 -2.03 -5.35 -19.36
C ALA A 39 -2.96 -4.21 -19.78
N TYR A 40 -4.21 -4.49 -20.15
CA TYR A 40 -5.09 -3.50 -20.79
C TYR A 40 -6.40 -3.30 -20.05
N ILE A 41 -6.91 -2.08 -20.14
CA ILE A 41 -8.29 -1.71 -19.80
C ILE A 41 -8.99 -1.10 -21.01
N TRP A 42 -10.30 -1.30 -21.11
CA TRP A 42 -11.15 -0.68 -22.13
C TRP A 42 -12.22 0.14 -21.43
N ASP A 43 -12.38 1.38 -21.86
CA ASP A 43 -13.46 2.23 -21.37
C ASP A 43 -14.80 1.93 -22.04
N GLU A 44 -15.85 2.61 -21.57
CA GLU A 44 -17.22 2.53 -22.07
C GLU A 44 -17.37 3.08 -23.50
N ASP A 45 -16.40 3.84 -23.98
CA ASP A 45 -16.27 4.30 -25.36
C ASP A 45 -15.44 3.30 -26.23
N ASN A 46 -15.11 2.12 -25.67
CA ASN A 46 -14.30 1.04 -26.24
C ASN A 46 -12.84 1.40 -26.55
N ARG A 47 -12.33 2.49 -25.99
CA ARG A 47 -10.93 2.87 -26.13
C ARG A 47 -10.06 2.00 -25.22
N ARG A 48 -8.95 1.50 -25.77
CA ARG A 48 -8.00 0.64 -25.05
C ARG A 48 -6.86 1.48 -24.45
N TYR A 49 -6.47 1.14 -23.22
CA TYR A 49 -5.34 1.73 -22.51
C TYR A 49 -4.38 0.65 -22.02
N ILE A 50 -3.07 0.89 -22.09
CA ILE A 50 -2.06 0.11 -21.37
C ILE A 50 -2.09 0.55 -19.91
N ASP A 51 -2.45 -0.34 -18.99
CA ASP A 51 -2.71 0.04 -17.60
C ASP A 51 -1.45 -0.02 -16.72
N PHE A 52 -0.81 1.15 -16.51
CA PHE A 52 0.27 1.31 -15.53
C PHE A 52 -0.23 1.55 -14.10
N CYS A 53 -1.51 1.87 -13.90
CA CYS A 53 -2.09 2.02 -12.55
C CYS A 53 -2.27 0.64 -11.90
N ASN A 54 -2.74 -0.34 -12.67
CA ASN A 54 -2.77 -1.77 -12.33
C ASN A 54 -3.38 -2.04 -10.92
N GLY A 55 -4.55 -1.42 -10.68
CA GLY A 55 -5.24 -1.48 -9.39
C GLY A 55 -4.47 -0.83 -8.24
N TYR A 56 -3.67 0.20 -8.51
CA TYR A 56 -2.74 0.85 -7.57
C TYR A 56 -1.79 -0.16 -6.89
N GLY A 57 -1.36 -1.14 -7.68
CA GLY A 57 -0.48 -2.22 -7.23
C GLY A 57 -1.19 -3.52 -6.83
N ALA A 58 -2.53 -3.58 -6.85
CA ALA A 58 -3.27 -4.81 -6.53
C ALA A 58 -3.11 -5.92 -7.56
N LEU A 59 -2.86 -5.58 -8.82
CA LEU A 59 -2.94 -6.51 -9.95
C LEU A 59 -1.55 -6.89 -10.47
N LEU A 60 -0.63 -7.32 -9.60
CA LEU A 60 0.74 -7.71 -9.99
C LEU A 60 0.78 -8.77 -11.11
N LEU A 61 -0.20 -9.67 -11.15
CA LEU A 61 -0.33 -10.72 -12.17
C LEU A 61 -1.08 -10.26 -13.44
N GLY A 62 -1.41 -8.97 -13.54
CA GLY A 62 -2.25 -8.38 -14.57
C GLY A 62 -3.75 -8.63 -14.34
N HIS A 63 -4.56 -8.04 -15.22
CA HIS A 63 -6.00 -8.24 -15.24
C HIS A 63 -6.36 -9.67 -15.64
N ARG A 64 -7.44 -10.20 -15.06
CA ARG A 64 -8.06 -11.48 -15.46
C ARG A 64 -7.10 -12.68 -15.47
N ARG A 65 -6.16 -12.74 -14.53
CA ARG A 65 -5.25 -13.90 -14.43
C ARG A 65 -6.05 -15.21 -14.35
N LYS A 66 -5.82 -16.12 -15.31
CA LYS A 66 -6.59 -17.35 -15.50
C LYS A 66 -6.66 -18.21 -14.23
N GLU A 67 -5.54 -18.39 -13.54
CA GLU A 67 -5.45 -19.19 -12.31
C GLU A 67 -6.34 -18.62 -11.20
N VAL A 68 -6.39 -17.29 -11.07
CA VAL A 68 -7.23 -16.59 -10.08
C VAL A 68 -8.71 -16.69 -10.48
N LEU A 69 -9.04 -16.42 -11.74
CA LEU A 69 -10.41 -16.51 -12.24
C LEU A 69 -10.97 -17.93 -12.07
N ASN A 70 -10.21 -18.95 -12.43
CA ASN A 70 -10.64 -20.34 -12.30
C ASN A 70 -10.91 -20.71 -10.82
N ALA A 71 -10.03 -20.28 -9.90
CA ALA A 71 -10.22 -20.54 -8.48
C ALA A 71 -11.50 -19.86 -7.94
N VAL A 72 -11.75 -18.61 -8.33
CA VAL A 72 -12.95 -17.88 -7.93
C VAL A 72 -14.22 -18.47 -8.55
N SER A 73 -14.20 -18.81 -9.85
CA SER A 73 -15.33 -19.47 -10.51
C SER A 73 -15.67 -20.81 -9.86
N LYS A 74 -14.67 -21.61 -9.46
CA LYS A 74 -14.90 -22.86 -8.72
C LYS A 74 -15.46 -22.60 -7.32
N GLN A 75 -15.03 -21.55 -6.64
CA GLN A 75 -15.57 -21.21 -5.32
C GLN A 75 -17.03 -20.74 -5.41
N LEU A 76 -17.41 -20.02 -6.46
CA LEU A 76 -18.79 -19.56 -6.66
C LEU A 76 -19.81 -20.71 -6.71
N THR A 77 -19.43 -21.90 -7.20
CA THR A 77 -20.32 -23.07 -7.19
C THR A 77 -20.49 -23.70 -5.81
N GLN A 78 -19.70 -23.28 -4.82
CA GLN A 78 -19.74 -23.78 -3.43
C GLN A 78 -20.34 -22.75 -2.46
N GLY A 79 -20.61 -21.53 -2.91
CA GLY A 79 -21.15 -20.44 -2.10
C GLY A 79 -20.16 -19.28 -1.92
N THR A 80 -20.70 -18.14 -1.46
CA THR A 80 -20.00 -16.84 -1.45
C THR A 80 -19.49 -16.42 -0.07
N LEU A 81 -20.24 -16.71 0.99
CA LEU A 81 -19.92 -16.37 2.38
C LEU A 81 -20.59 -17.38 3.31
N PHE A 82 -19.85 -17.87 4.32
CA PHE A 82 -20.38 -18.83 5.29
C PHE A 82 -20.44 -18.31 6.73
N CYS A 83 -19.72 -17.23 7.06
CA CYS A 83 -19.59 -16.71 8.44
C CYS A 83 -19.17 -17.79 9.47
N THR A 84 -18.47 -18.83 9.03
CA THR A 84 -17.93 -19.94 9.81
C THR A 84 -16.59 -20.36 9.21
N PRO A 85 -15.63 -20.90 9.99
CA PRO A 85 -14.30 -21.22 9.49
C PRO A 85 -14.29 -22.23 8.34
N THR A 86 -13.31 -22.09 7.45
CA THR A 86 -13.04 -22.97 6.31
C THR A 86 -11.60 -23.47 6.29
N GLU A 87 -11.36 -24.64 5.67
CA GLU A 87 -10.01 -25.18 5.49
C GLU A 87 -9.10 -24.22 4.70
N SER A 88 -9.66 -23.53 3.69
CA SER A 88 -8.94 -22.58 2.85
C SER A 88 -8.34 -21.41 3.64
N GLU A 89 -8.95 -20.99 4.76
CA GLU A 89 -8.35 -19.96 5.62
C GLU A 89 -7.04 -20.44 6.27
N ILE A 90 -6.96 -21.73 6.63
CA ILE A 90 -5.74 -22.35 7.15
C ILE A 90 -4.68 -22.40 6.05
N GLU A 91 -5.07 -22.82 4.84
CA GLU A 91 -4.17 -22.89 3.69
C GLU A 91 -3.57 -21.52 3.36
N LEU A 92 -4.42 -20.48 3.23
CA LEU A 92 -3.97 -19.13 2.97
C LEU A 92 -3.03 -18.62 4.06
N SER A 93 -3.36 -18.89 5.33
CA SER A 93 -2.53 -18.49 6.47
C SER A 93 -1.14 -19.14 6.41
N LYS A 94 -1.07 -20.44 6.09
CA LYS A 94 0.21 -21.15 5.91
C LYS A 94 1.02 -20.60 4.73
N LEU A 95 0.37 -20.25 3.62
CA LEU A 95 1.03 -19.63 2.47
C LEU A 95 1.64 -18.27 2.84
N ILE A 96 0.90 -17.41 3.56
CA ILE A 96 1.43 -16.12 4.03
C ILE A 96 2.63 -16.31 4.96
N ILE A 97 2.51 -17.20 5.96
CA ILE A 97 3.60 -17.52 6.90
C ILE A 97 4.83 -18.05 6.17
N GLY A 98 4.65 -18.95 5.20
CA GLY A 98 5.75 -19.52 4.42
C GLY A 98 6.46 -18.50 3.52
N ASN A 99 5.77 -17.43 3.13
CA ASN A 99 6.33 -16.35 2.30
C ASN A 99 6.99 -15.24 3.12
N PHE A 100 6.55 -14.97 4.35
CA PHE A 100 6.99 -13.84 5.18
C PHE A 100 7.58 -14.31 6.51
N PRO A 101 8.92 -14.43 6.62
CA PRO A 101 9.58 -15.03 7.79
C PRO A 101 9.38 -14.30 9.13
N SER A 102 8.95 -13.03 9.14
CA SER A 102 8.59 -12.34 10.40
C SER A 102 7.22 -12.77 10.95
N ILE A 103 6.37 -13.38 10.13
CA ILE A 103 5.00 -13.71 10.46
C ILE A 103 4.93 -15.12 11.03
N GLN A 104 4.63 -15.25 12.32
CA GLN A 104 4.40 -16.54 12.99
C GLN A 104 2.91 -16.86 13.11
N LYS A 105 2.07 -15.83 13.21
CA LYS A 105 0.61 -15.92 13.18
C LYS A 105 0.04 -14.78 12.35
N VAL A 106 -1.13 -15.02 11.76
CA VAL A 106 -1.79 -14.09 10.86
C VAL A 106 -3.29 -14.03 11.14
N ARG A 107 -3.88 -12.87 10.92
CA ARG A 107 -5.33 -12.62 10.92
C ARG A 107 -5.71 -12.02 9.57
N LEU A 108 -6.71 -12.62 8.93
CA LEU A 108 -7.31 -12.08 7.71
C LEU A 108 -8.26 -10.94 8.03
N VAL A 109 -8.24 -9.91 7.19
CA VAL A 109 -9.14 -8.74 7.21
C VAL A 109 -9.46 -8.37 5.75
N ASN A 110 -10.27 -7.33 5.50
CA ASN A 110 -10.75 -7.06 4.13
C ASN A 110 -9.92 -6.02 3.38
N THR A 111 -9.33 -5.06 4.10
CA THR A 111 -8.62 -3.94 3.49
C THR A 111 -7.30 -3.65 4.19
N GLY A 112 -6.38 -2.98 3.48
CA GLY A 112 -5.13 -2.51 4.07
C GLY A 112 -5.37 -1.58 5.27
N GLY A 113 -6.40 -0.73 5.22
CA GLY A 113 -6.77 0.15 6.34
C GLY A 113 -7.22 -0.63 7.58
N GLU A 114 -7.98 -1.72 7.42
CA GLU A 114 -8.31 -2.61 8.54
C GLU A 114 -7.06 -3.29 9.11
N ALA A 115 -6.12 -3.68 8.26
CA ALA A 115 -4.87 -4.31 8.67
C ALA A 115 -3.99 -3.34 9.49
N THR A 116 -3.77 -2.11 9.02
CA THR A 116 -2.96 -1.11 9.73
C THR A 116 -3.62 -0.64 11.02
N MET A 117 -4.94 -0.45 11.02
CA MET A 117 -5.71 -0.15 12.22
C MET A 117 -5.53 -1.26 13.27
N THR A 118 -5.60 -2.52 12.85
CA THR A 118 -5.41 -3.68 13.74
C THR A 118 -3.98 -3.78 14.25
N ALA A 119 -2.97 -3.56 13.38
CA ALA A 119 -1.57 -3.55 13.76
C ALA A 119 -1.24 -2.49 14.83
N ILE A 120 -1.76 -1.27 14.65
CA ILE A 120 -1.63 -0.19 15.64
C ILE A 120 -2.31 -0.56 16.96
N ARG A 121 -3.51 -1.16 16.91
CA ARG A 121 -4.22 -1.59 18.12
C ARG A 121 -3.47 -2.72 18.84
N LEU A 122 -2.86 -3.64 18.10
CA LEU A 122 -2.00 -4.70 18.65
C LEU A 122 -0.76 -4.12 19.31
N ALA A 123 -0.07 -3.18 18.67
CA ALA A 123 1.13 -2.53 19.22
C ALA A 123 0.81 -1.81 20.54
N ARG A 124 -0.30 -1.06 20.59
CA ARG A 124 -0.83 -0.46 21.84
C ARG A 124 -1.21 -1.52 22.88
N GLY A 125 -1.89 -2.58 22.45
CA GLY A 125 -2.30 -3.68 23.32
C GLY A 125 -1.14 -4.46 23.93
N PHE A 126 -0.05 -4.61 23.19
CA PHE A 126 1.17 -5.31 23.59
C PHE A 126 2.01 -4.47 24.56
N THR A 127 2.27 -3.22 24.20
CA THR A 127 3.14 -2.32 24.99
C THR A 127 2.42 -1.61 26.13
N LYS A 128 1.08 -1.58 26.12
CA LYS A 128 0.23 -0.72 26.99
C LYS A 128 0.52 0.77 26.88
N LYS A 129 1.21 1.19 25.83
CA LYS A 129 1.52 2.59 25.51
C LYS A 129 0.51 3.16 24.51
N LYS A 130 0.45 4.49 24.38
CA LYS A 130 -0.59 5.16 23.57
C LYS A 130 -0.10 5.65 22.21
N LYS A 131 1.10 6.23 22.14
CA LYS A 131 1.53 6.97 20.96
C LYS A 131 2.05 6.06 19.86
N ILE A 132 1.76 6.39 18.61
CA ILE A 132 2.38 5.76 17.44
C ILE A 132 3.26 6.79 16.74
N ILE A 133 4.38 6.34 16.18
CA ILE A 133 5.16 7.15 15.25
C ILE A 133 4.87 6.66 13.83
N LYS A 134 4.55 7.57 12.92
CA LYS A 134 4.51 7.33 11.47
C LYS A 134 5.48 8.26 10.76
N PHE A 135 5.74 7.98 9.50
CA PHE A 135 6.57 8.85 8.67
C PHE A 135 5.73 9.78 7.81
N GLU A 136 6.26 10.98 7.54
CA GLU A 136 5.65 11.94 6.63
C GLU A 136 5.59 11.36 5.21
N GLY A 137 4.51 11.67 4.48
CA GLY A 137 4.26 11.13 3.15
C GLY A 137 3.78 9.68 3.10
N CYS A 138 3.98 8.87 4.16
CA CYS A 138 3.37 7.55 4.24
C CYS A 138 1.84 7.62 4.42
N TYR A 139 1.13 6.72 3.75
CA TYR A 139 -0.31 6.53 3.84
C TYR A 139 -0.65 5.09 4.27
N HIS A 140 -1.33 4.98 5.40
CA HIS A 140 -1.65 3.71 6.05
C HIS A 140 -3.17 3.45 6.07
N GLY A 141 -3.91 4.00 5.10
CA GLY A 141 -5.37 3.94 5.06
C GLY A 141 -6.05 5.18 5.64
N ALA A 142 -7.38 5.15 5.66
CA ALA A 142 -8.22 6.26 6.11
C ALA A 142 -8.87 5.94 7.47
N HIS A 143 -8.08 6.01 8.54
CA HIS A 143 -8.58 5.92 9.92
C HIS A 143 -7.85 6.93 10.81
N ASP A 144 -8.50 7.32 11.91
CA ASP A 144 -8.15 8.50 12.70
C ASP A 144 -6.70 8.52 13.19
N SER A 145 -6.13 7.36 13.54
CA SER A 145 -4.76 7.29 14.07
C SER A 145 -3.69 7.61 13.03
N VAL A 146 -4.00 7.61 11.73
CA VAL A 146 -3.00 7.82 10.66
C VAL A 146 -3.31 9.01 9.75
N LEU A 147 -4.51 9.61 9.88
CA LEU A 147 -4.90 10.85 9.20
C LEU A 147 -4.38 12.11 9.92
N VAL A 148 -3.09 12.10 10.25
CA VAL A 148 -2.38 13.16 10.99
C VAL A 148 -1.18 13.63 10.17
N LYS A 149 -0.99 14.95 10.01
CA LYS A 149 0.22 15.53 9.38
C LYS A 149 1.24 16.00 10.43
N ALA A 150 2.48 16.20 9.98
CA ALA A 150 3.53 16.82 10.78
C ALA A 150 3.11 18.23 11.25
N GLY A 151 3.39 18.56 12.52
CA GLY A 151 3.00 19.84 13.14
C GLY A 151 2.19 19.70 14.44
N SER A 152 1.75 18.50 14.83
CA SER A 152 1.08 18.30 16.14
C SER A 152 2.02 18.45 17.34
N GLY A 153 3.34 18.47 17.12
CA GLY A 153 4.39 18.73 18.13
C GLY A 153 5.14 20.06 17.96
N SER A 154 4.77 20.89 16.98
CA SER A 154 5.31 22.23 16.76
C SER A 154 4.17 23.09 16.26
N ALA A 155 3.48 23.73 17.20
CA ALA A 155 2.47 24.73 16.91
C ALA A 155 3.06 25.74 15.92
N HIS A 156 2.53 25.79 14.70
CA HIS A 156 2.26 26.99 13.90
C HIS A 156 1.74 26.53 12.52
N ASN A 157 0.59 27.10 12.14
CA ASN A 157 -0.08 27.00 10.83
C ASN A 157 -0.99 25.78 10.61
N GLY A 158 -2.11 25.81 11.34
CA GLY A 158 -3.48 25.67 10.83
C GLY A 158 -3.75 24.72 9.66
N ILE A 159 -4.57 23.70 9.97
CA ILE A 159 -5.25 22.74 9.08
C ILE A 159 -4.41 21.51 8.72
N SER A 160 -4.58 20.42 9.50
CA SER A 160 -3.89 19.13 9.26
C SER A 160 -4.54 17.91 9.93
N ILE A 161 -5.85 17.95 10.18
CA ILE A 161 -6.67 16.81 10.60
C ILE A 161 -7.76 16.68 9.53
N SER A 162 -8.14 15.47 9.12
CA SER A 162 -9.36 15.29 8.34
C SER A 162 -10.53 15.87 9.12
N ASP A 163 -11.40 16.67 8.51
CA ASP A 163 -12.61 17.14 9.19
C ASP A 163 -13.37 15.93 9.78
N GLY A 164 -13.80 16.06 11.04
CA GLY A 164 -14.38 14.97 11.83
C GLY A 164 -13.38 14.13 12.64
N GLY A 165 -12.07 14.36 12.48
CA GLY A 165 -11.05 13.74 13.32
C GLY A 165 -11.01 14.32 14.73
N LEU A 166 -10.72 13.47 15.71
CA LEU A 166 -10.61 13.87 17.11
C LEU A 166 -9.18 14.30 17.47
N ASP A 167 -9.05 15.45 18.13
CA ASP A 167 -7.77 15.97 18.62
C ASP A 167 -7.10 14.97 19.58
N GLU A 168 -7.88 14.31 20.43
CA GLU A 168 -7.41 13.31 21.38
C GLU A 168 -6.77 12.11 20.67
N VAL A 169 -7.28 11.73 19.51
CA VAL A 169 -6.69 10.66 18.70
C VAL A 169 -5.43 11.17 18.00
N SER A 170 -5.50 12.37 17.41
CA SER A 170 -4.41 12.97 16.64
C SER A 170 -3.16 13.25 17.48
N LYS A 171 -3.33 13.68 18.75
CA LYS A 171 -2.23 13.90 19.72
C LYS A 171 -1.46 12.63 20.06
N ASN A 172 -2.04 11.45 19.81
CA ASN A 172 -1.40 10.15 20.02
C ASN A 172 -0.68 9.62 18.76
N THR A 173 -0.47 10.46 17.75
CA THR A 173 0.33 10.13 16.58
C THR A 173 1.39 11.20 16.35
N LEU A 174 2.65 10.78 16.38
CA LEU A 174 3.81 11.59 16.08
C LEU A 174 4.24 11.33 14.63
N VAL A 175 4.66 12.38 13.94
CA VAL A 175 5.08 12.29 12.53
C VAL A 175 6.53 12.70 12.44
N VAL A 176 7.35 11.83 11.84
CA VAL A 176 8.79 12.04 11.61
C VAL A 176 9.05 12.09 10.11
N PRO A 177 10.00 12.89 9.59
CA PRO A 177 10.35 12.85 8.18
C PRO A 177 10.84 11.45 7.75
N TYR A 178 10.36 10.95 6.61
CA TYR A 178 10.89 9.72 6.01
C TYR A 178 12.38 9.89 5.67
N ASN A 179 13.18 8.82 5.72
CA ASN A 179 14.65 8.86 5.56
C ASN A 179 15.42 9.67 6.64
N ASN A 180 14.79 10.01 7.77
CA ASN A 180 15.45 10.70 8.89
C ASN A 180 15.39 9.85 10.18
N SER A 181 16.34 8.93 10.32
CA SER A 181 16.49 8.06 11.50
C SER A 181 16.93 8.83 12.76
N GLU A 182 17.72 9.89 12.61
CA GLU A 182 18.15 10.75 13.72
C GLU A 182 16.95 11.43 14.38
N GLU A 183 16.00 11.95 13.59
CA GLU A 183 14.78 12.56 14.12
C GLU A 183 13.85 11.52 14.75
N LEU A 184 13.83 10.28 14.24
CA LEU A 184 13.14 9.18 14.90
C LEU A 184 13.72 8.93 16.30
N GLU A 185 15.04 8.83 16.41
CA GLU A 185 15.73 8.61 17.68
C GLU A 185 15.44 9.75 18.66
N LYS A 186 15.61 11.01 18.24
CA LYS A 186 15.25 12.19 19.03
C LYS A 186 13.79 12.16 19.51
N THR A 187 12.87 11.77 18.64
CA THR A 187 11.44 11.68 18.96
C THR A 187 11.17 10.62 20.03
N ILE A 188 11.81 9.45 19.91
CA ILE A 188 11.68 8.35 20.89
C ILE A 188 12.32 8.75 22.23
N THR A 189 13.49 9.39 22.23
CA THR A 189 14.14 9.85 23.48
C THR A 189 13.26 10.81 24.27
N LYS A 190 12.56 11.71 23.58
CA LYS A 190 11.63 12.70 24.18
C LYS A 190 10.28 12.10 24.61
N ASN A 191 9.93 10.89 24.16
CA ASN A 191 8.62 10.29 24.40
C ASN A 191 8.75 8.85 24.90
N LYS A 192 8.48 8.59 26.18
CA LYS A 192 8.52 7.22 26.74
C LYS A 192 7.27 6.37 26.45
N ASP A 193 6.21 6.99 25.95
CA ASP A 193 4.88 6.39 25.69
C ASP A 193 4.66 5.96 24.23
N ILE A 194 5.72 5.48 23.55
CA ILE A 194 5.62 4.99 22.17
C ILE A 194 5.25 3.50 22.13
N ALA A 195 4.09 3.20 21.56
CA ALA A 195 3.55 1.87 21.37
C ALA A 195 4.06 1.15 20.13
N GLY A 196 4.48 1.88 19.11
CA GLY A 196 4.93 1.30 17.85
C GLY A 196 5.36 2.35 16.83
N VAL A 197 6.20 1.93 15.88
CA VAL A 197 6.61 2.71 14.71
C VAL A 197 6.04 2.04 13.47
N ILE A 198 5.23 2.74 12.68
CA ILE A 198 4.68 2.24 11.41
C ILE A 198 5.31 2.95 10.22
N VAL A 199 5.69 2.18 9.19
CA VAL A 199 6.40 2.69 8.02
C VAL A 199 6.04 1.90 6.77
N GLU A 200 5.90 2.58 5.62
CA GLU A 200 5.99 1.92 4.32
C GLU A 200 7.49 1.67 4.04
N PRO A 201 7.96 0.42 3.88
CA PRO A 201 9.39 0.16 3.65
C PRO A 201 9.93 0.86 2.41
N ILE A 202 9.07 1.05 1.40
CA ILE A 202 9.29 1.93 0.26
C ILE A 202 8.04 2.79 0.14
N LEU A 203 8.18 4.11 0.22
CA LEU A 203 7.06 5.03 0.20
C LEU A 203 6.50 5.11 -1.22
N ALA A 204 5.22 4.76 -1.41
CA ALA A 204 4.58 4.69 -2.73
C ALA A 204 3.37 5.62 -2.93
N ASN A 205 2.92 6.32 -1.88
CA ASN A 205 1.69 7.11 -1.92
C ASN A 205 1.87 8.61 -2.24
N MET A 206 3.08 9.15 -2.11
CA MET A 206 3.40 10.56 -2.43
C MET A 206 4.42 10.62 -3.57
N GLY A 207 4.22 9.77 -4.57
CA GLY A 207 5.26 9.33 -5.49
C GLY A 207 6.04 8.15 -4.92
N LEU A 208 7.04 7.68 -5.68
CA LEU A 208 7.95 6.63 -5.26
C LEU A 208 9.18 7.26 -4.61
N ILE A 209 9.43 7.00 -3.33
CA ILE A 209 10.63 7.43 -2.61
C ILE A 209 11.29 6.20 -2.00
N LEU A 210 12.58 6.01 -2.30
CA LEU A 210 13.34 4.85 -1.85
C LEU A 210 13.90 5.10 -0.44
N PRO A 211 14.04 4.05 0.39
CA PRO A 211 14.80 4.17 1.62
C PRO A 211 16.28 4.41 1.30
N GLU A 212 16.88 5.44 1.90
CA GLU A 212 18.30 5.81 1.70
C GLU A 212 19.12 5.57 2.96
N ASN A 213 20.46 5.63 2.87
CA ASN A 213 21.36 5.68 4.02
C ASN A 213 21.12 4.59 5.08
N ASN A 214 20.79 3.37 4.65
CA ASN A 214 20.43 2.26 5.55
C ASN A 214 19.24 2.55 6.49
N PHE A 215 18.39 3.52 6.16
CA PHE A 215 17.28 4.00 6.98
C PHE A 215 16.45 2.87 7.60
N LEU A 216 16.03 1.88 6.81
CA LEU A 216 15.22 0.77 7.33
C LEU A 216 15.98 -0.07 8.38
N SER A 217 17.28 -0.29 8.20
CA SER A 217 18.13 -1.01 9.16
C SER A 217 18.29 -0.20 10.44
N GLU A 218 18.46 1.12 10.32
CA GLU A 218 18.59 2.03 11.46
C GLU A 218 17.30 2.12 12.27
N ILE A 219 16.13 2.31 11.65
CA ILE A 219 14.86 2.33 12.38
C ILE A 219 14.59 0.98 13.06
N ARG A 220 15.00 -0.15 12.46
CA ARG A 220 14.90 -1.46 13.10
C ARG A 220 15.80 -1.55 14.33
N LYS A 221 17.04 -1.06 14.26
CA LYS A 221 17.95 -1.00 15.40
C LYS A 221 17.34 -0.12 16.51
N ILE A 222 16.98 1.12 16.20
CA ILE A 222 16.41 2.08 17.16
C ILE A 222 15.16 1.51 17.85
N THR A 223 14.23 0.94 17.08
CA THR A 223 13.01 0.35 17.65
C THR A 223 13.31 -0.84 18.55
N LYS A 224 14.27 -1.70 18.17
CA LYS A 224 14.68 -2.84 18.99
C LYS A 224 15.34 -2.40 20.29
N ASP A 225 16.25 -1.44 20.24
CA ASP A 225 17.00 -0.93 21.40
C ASP A 225 16.09 -0.22 22.42
N ASN A 226 14.87 0.15 22.02
CA ASN A 226 13.87 0.81 22.86
C ASN A 226 12.64 -0.07 23.17
N ASP A 227 12.65 -1.36 22.82
CA ASP A 227 11.52 -2.29 22.98
C ASP A 227 10.20 -1.77 22.35
N ILE A 228 10.32 -1.14 21.18
CA ILE A 228 9.18 -0.62 20.42
C ILE A 228 8.89 -1.55 19.24
N PRO A 229 7.65 -2.06 19.10
CA PRO A 229 7.24 -2.80 17.91
C PRO A 229 7.42 -1.99 16.62
N LEU A 230 8.17 -2.54 15.66
CA LEU A 230 8.24 -2.05 14.29
C LEU A 230 7.14 -2.70 13.45
N ILE A 231 6.33 -1.87 12.80
CA ILE A 231 5.25 -2.27 11.91
C ILE A 231 5.66 -1.90 10.47
N PHE A 232 5.85 -2.92 9.63
CA PHE A 232 5.98 -2.70 8.20
C PHE A 232 4.61 -2.72 7.54
N ASP A 233 4.24 -1.59 6.95
CA ASP A 233 3.12 -1.50 6.05
C ASP A 233 3.52 -1.98 4.65
N GLU A 234 3.38 -3.28 4.44
CA GLU A 234 3.68 -3.97 3.19
C GLU A 234 2.44 -4.14 2.31
N VAL A 235 1.42 -3.28 2.50
CA VAL A 235 0.21 -3.29 1.67
C VAL A 235 0.55 -3.08 0.18
N VAL A 236 1.58 -2.30 -0.16
CA VAL A 236 2.06 -2.12 -1.54
C VAL A 236 3.23 -3.03 -1.88
N THR A 237 4.23 -3.10 -1.01
CA THR A 237 5.50 -3.79 -1.27
C THR A 237 5.44 -5.31 -1.12
N GLY A 238 4.50 -5.80 -0.30
CA GLY A 238 4.28 -7.23 -0.04
C GLY A 238 3.96 -7.99 -1.32
N PHE A 239 4.65 -9.11 -1.55
CA PHE A 239 4.61 -9.91 -2.78
C PHE A 239 5.05 -9.20 -4.08
N ARG A 240 5.26 -7.88 -4.06
CA ARG A 240 5.59 -7.05 -5.24
C ARG A 240 7.09 -6.92 -5.48
N ILE A 241 7.82 -6.58 -4.44
CA ILE A 241 9.28 -6.37 -4.51
C ILE A 241 10.01 -7.72 -4.51
N SER A 242 9.48 -8.67 -3.73
CA SER A 242 9.93 -10.06 -3.70
C SER A 242 8.78 -10.95 -3.21
N SER A 243 8.98 -12.28 -3.23
CA SER A 243 7.98 -13.23 -2.72
C SER A 243 7.62 -13.02 -1.25
N GLY A 244 8.53 -12.46 -0.46
CA GLY A 244 8.36 -12.11 0.95
C GLY A 244 8.39 -10.60 1.19
N GLY A 245 8.09 -9.80 0.17
CA GLY A 245 8.00 -8.34 0.27
C GLY A 245 9.33 -7.64 0.49
N ALA A 246 9.25 -6.42 0.99
CA ALA A 246 10.37 -5.57 1.33
C ALA A 246 11.18 -6.12 2.51
N GLN A 247 10.53 -6.77 3.49
CA GLN A 247 11.24 -7.39 4.61
C GLN A 247 12.25 -8.44 4.16
N GLN A 248 11.91 -9.26 3.16
CA GLN A 248 12.84 -10.21 2.56
C GLN A 248 13.90 -9.47 1.73
N HIS A 249 13.49 -8.49 0.92
CA HIS A 249 14.38 -7.76 0.02
C HIS A 249 15.48 -7.00 0.77
N PHE A 250 15.13 -6.31 1.86
CA PHE A 250 16.07 -5.55 2.68
C PHE A 250 16.66 -6.34 3.85
N GLY A 251 16.23 -7.60 4.06
CA GLY A 251 16.73 -8.43 5.15
C GLY A 251 16.31 -7.97 6.56
N ILE A 252 15.18 -7.27 6.68
CA ILE A 252 14.71 -6.67 7.95
C ILE A 252 13.47 -7.37 8.45
N LYS A 253 13.49 -7.82 9.71
CA LYS A 253 12.33 -8.45 10.35
C LYS A 253 11.53 -7.44 11.19
N PRO A 254 10.35 -6.99 10.74
CA PRO A 254 9.45 -6.21 11.58
C PRO A 254 8.79 -7.10 12.64
N ASP A 255 8.18 -6.49 13.66
CA ASP A 255 7.40 -7.21 14.68
C ASP A 255 5.98 -7.51 14.20
N ILE A 256 5.42 -6.62 13.38
CA ILE A 256 4.11 -6.73 12.74
C ILE A 256 4.23 -6.34 11.26
N THR A 257 3.49 -7.02 10.40
CA THR A 257 3.41 -6.77 8.95
C THR A 257 1.95 -6.69 8.52
N THR A 258 1.62 -5.70 7.70
CA THR A 258 0.30 -5.59 7.05
C THR A 258 0.41 -5.85 5.56
N LEU A 259 -0.54 -6.60 5.01
CA LEU A 259 -0.55 -7.05 3.61
C LEU A 259 -1.92 -6.81 3.00
N ALA A 260 -1.97 -6.48 1.70
CA ALA A 260 -3.20 -6.42 0.90
C ALA A 260 -2.82 -6.47 -0.59
N LYS A 261 -3.62 -5.82 -1.46
CA LYS A 261 -3.29 -5.57 -2.88
C LYS A 261 -2.86 -6.84 -3.62
N ALA A 262 -1.56 -7.01 -3.89
CA ALA A 262 -1.02 -8.16 -4.62
C ALA A 262 -1.37 -9.51 -3.97
N LEU A 263 -1.59 -9.54 -2.65
CA LEU A 263 -2.14 -10.68 -1.92
C LEU A 263 -3.43 -11.20 -2.57
N GLY A 264 -4.39 -10.30 -2.83
CA GLY A 264 -5.73 -10.64 -3.30
C GLY A 264 -5.91 -10.63 -4.81
N SER A 265 -4.92 -10.14 -5.57
CA SER A 265 -4.98 -10.02 -7.04
C SER A 265 -6.30 -9.40 -7.55
N GLY A 266 -6.77 -8.34 -6.89
CA GLY A 266 -8.01 -7.61 -7.24
C GLY A 266 -9.22 -7.92 -6.35
N PHE A 267 -9.15 -8.91 -5.47
CA PHE A 267 -10.20 -9.23 -4.50
C PHE A 267 -9.95 -8.55 -3.15
N ALA A 268 -11.02 -8.26 -2.41
CA ALA A 268 -10.97 -7.59 -1.12
C ALA A 268 -10.49 -8.56 -0.02
N VAL A 269 -9.18 -8.60 0.16
CA VAL A 269 -8.51 -9.36 1.21
C VAL A 269 -7.21 -8.68 1.61
N ALA A 270 -6.98 -8.70 2.91
CA ALA A 270 -5.79 -8.19 3.55
C ALA A 270 -5.43 -9.09 4.72
N ALA A 271 -4.25 -8.88 5.29
CA ALA A 271 -3.79 -9.63 6.43
C ALA A 271 -2.95 -8.73 7.35
N VAL A 272 -3.02 -9.02 8.64
CA VAL A 272 -2.08 -8.54 9.65
C VAL A 272 -1.43 -9.76 10.29
N GLY A 273 -0.11 -9.77 10.35
CA GLY A 273 0.64 -10.89 10.91
C GLY A 273 1.90 -10.43 11.59
N GLY A 274 2.52 -11.29 12.38
CA GLY A 274 3.73 -10.93 13.10
C GLY A 274 4.12 -11.97 14.14
N LYS A 275 4.88 -11.51 15.14
CA LYS A 275 5.30 -12.31 16.28
C LYS A 275 4.11 -12.90 17.03
N LYS A 276 4.23 -14.16 17.43
CA LYS A 276 3.16 -14.92 18.09
C LYS A 276 2.66 -14.23 19.35
N GLU A 277 3.55 -13.73 20.20
CA GLU A 277 3.25 -13.05 21.46
C GLU A 277 2.46 -11.74 21.28
N ILE A 278 2.59 -11.08 20.13
CA ILE A 278 1.79 -9.91 19.79
C ILE A 278 0.44 -10.36 19.24
N MET A 279 0.44 -11.29 18.27
CA MET A 279 -0.77 -11.73 17.58
C MET A 279 -1.76 -12.46 18.49
N ASP A 280 -1.27 -13.17 19.51
CA ASP A 280 -2.11 -13.88 20.50
C ASP A 280 -2.88 -12.93 21.43
N LEU A 281 -2.61 -11.62 21.37
CA LEU A 281 -3.45 -10.63 22.04
C LEU A 281 -4.78 -10.40 21.35
N LEU A 282 -4.96 -10.84 20.09
CA LEU A 282 -6.25 -10.72 19.40
C LEU A 282 -7.31 -11.61 20.06
N SER A 283 -8.51 -11.08 20.18
CA SER A 283 -9.70 -11.88 20.52
C SER A 283 -9.90 -13.03 19.51
N PRO A 284 -10.43 -14.19 19.94
CA PRO A 284 -11.00 -14.46 21.27
C PRO A 284 -9.98 -14.87 22.34
N GLY A 285 -8.73 -15.19 21.99
CA GLY A 285 -7.72 -15.64 22.96
C GLY A 285 -7.14 -14.51 23.83
N GLY A 286 -7.07 -13.30 23.29
CA GLY A 286 -6.60 -12.11 24.00
C GLY A 286 -7.64 -10.99 24.09
N LYS A 287 -7.20 -9.84 24.61
CA LYS A 287 -8.07 -8.69 24.94
C LYS A 287 -8.13 -7.60 23.85
N VAL A 288 -7.34 -7.72 22.79
CA VAL A 288 -7.37 -6.78 21.66
C VAL A 288 -8.47 -7.19 20.69
N TYR A 289 -9.58 -6.45 20.70
CA TYR A 289 -10.71 -6.79 19.85
C TYR A 289 -10.47 -6.42 18.38
N GLN A 290 -10.69 -7.40 17.51
CA GLN A 290 -10.85 -7.24 16.07
C GLN A 290 -11.79 -8.32 15.56
N ALA A 291 -12.79 -7.90 14.81
CA ALA A 291 -13.73 -8.76 14.11
C ALA A 291 -14.10 -8.12 12.77
N SER A 292 -14.53 -8.94 11.82
CA SER A 292 -15.17 -8.47 10.59
C SER A 292 -15.97 -9.61 9.98
N THR A 293 -17.20 -9.34 9.58
CA THR A 293 -18.12 -10.33 9.00
C THR A 293 -17.57 -10.98 7.73
N TYR A 294 -16.85 -10.21 6.90
CA TYR A 294 -16.34 -10.68 5.60
C TYR A 294 -14.88 -11.13 5.63
N ALA A 295 -14.19 -10.98 6.78
CA ALA A 295 -12.83 -11.49 6.92
C ALA A 295 -12.83 -13.01 6.71
N GLY A 296 -11.91 -13.50 5.89
CA GLY A 296 -11.86 -14.92 5.55
C GLY A 296 -12.93 -15.39 4.56
N ASN A 297 -13.64 -14.47 3.87
CA ASN A 297 -14.66 -14.88 2.89
C ASN A 297 -14.07 -15.85 1.82
N PRO A 298 -14.75 -16.97 1.52
CA PRO A 298 -14.20 -18.03 0.67
C PRO A 298 -13.75 -17.57 -0.72
N ILE A 299 -14.45 -16.58 -1.30
CA ILE A 299 -14.15 -16.03 -2.63
C ILE A 299 -12.78 -15.35 -2.65
N SER A 300 -12.56 -14.40 -1.73
CA SER A 300 -11.31 -13.65 -1.68
C SER A 300 -10.16 -14.51 -1.18
N VAL A 301 -10.43 -15.47 -0.27
CA VAL A 301 -9.46 -16.46 0.17
C VAL A 301 -8.99 -17.34 -0.99
N SER A 302 -9.91 -17.85 -1.81
CA SER A 302 -9.58 -18.66 -2.99
C SER A 302 -8.75 -17.87 -4.02
N ALA A 303 -9.11 -16.60 -4.25
CA ALA A 303 -8.33 -15.71 -5.11
C ALA A 303 -6.91 -15.49 -4.57
N ALA A 304 -6.76 -15.26 -3.27
CA ALA A 304 -5.46 -15.03 -2.64
C ALA A 304 -4.57 -16.28 -2.67
N ILE A 305 -5.13 -17.47 -2.39
CA ILE A 305 -4.42 -18.74 -2.51
C ILE A 305 -3.90 -18.92 -3.94
N ALA A 306 -4.76 -18.71 -4.94
CA ALA A 306 -4.37 -18.82 -6.34
C ALA A 306 -3.32 -17.77 -6.74
N SER A 307 -3.42 -16.54 -6.23
CA SER A 307 -2.44 -15.48 -6.42
C SER A 307 -1.07 -15.89 -5.88
N ILE A 308 -0.98 -16.25 -4.59
CA ILE A 308 0.29 -16.63 -3.94
C ILE A 308 0.89 -17.87 -4.60
N LYS A 309 0.09 -18.91 -4.87
CA LYS A 309 0.57 -20.12 -5.56
C LYS A 309 1.12 -19.80 -6.93
N THR A 310 0.46 -18.92 -7.69
CA THR A 310 0.93 -18.48 -9.01
C THR A 310 2.24 -17.72 -8.87
N LEU A 311 2.31 -16.73 -7.98
CA LEU A 311 3.52 -15.96 -7.71
C LEU A 311 4.69 -16.87 -7.30
N ASN A 312 4.46 -17.80 -6.38
CA ASN A 312 5.47 -18.76 -5.93
C ASN A 312 5.96 -19.68 -7.05
N LYS A 313 5.08 -20.06 -7.98
CA LYS A 313 5.45 -20.86 -9.16
C LYS A 313 6.36 -20.09 -10.12
N ILE A 314 6.13 -18.79 -10.30
CA ILE A 314 6.84 -17.97 -11.31
C ILE A 314 7.92 -17.05 -10.74
N LYS A 315 8.10 -16.99 -9.41
CA LYS A 315 8.97 -16.03 -8.70
C LYS A 315 10.40 -15.96 -9.23
N ASN A 316 10.99 -17.10 -9.62
CA ASN A 316 12.37 -17.18 -10.10
C ASN A 316 12.60 -16.44 -11.42
N THR A 317 11.52 -16.08 -12.13
CA THR A 317 11.58 -15.32 -13.39
C THR A 317 10.79 -14.01 -13.32
N LEU A 318 9.76 -13.94 -12.48
CA LEU A 318 8.86 -12.80 -12.43
C LEU A 318 9.58 -11.52 -11.97
N TYR A 319 10.22 -11.56 -10.79
CA TYR A 319 10.77 -10.36 -10.18
C TYR A 319 11.92 -9.79 -10.99
N SER A 320 12.83 -10.64 -11.48
CA SER A 320 13.94 -10.23 -12.33
C SER A 320 13.46 -9.65 -13.68
N LYS A 321 12.42 -10.24 -14.29
CA LYS A 321 11.83 -9.67 -15.52
C LYS A 321 11.14 -8.34 -15.28
N LEU A 322 10.41 -8.20 -14.17
CA LEU A 322 9.77 -6.93 -13.82
C LEU A 322 10.80 -5.84 -13.61
N GLU A 323 11.89 -6.14 -12.90
CA GLU A 323 13.01 -5.23 -12.71
C GLU A 323 13.68 -4.88 -14.03
N GLN A 324 13.98 -5.86 -14.88
CA GLN A 324 14.54 -5.61 -16.21
C GLN A 324 13.66 -4.66 -17.04
N TYR A 325 12.35 -4.91 -17.11
CA TYR A 325 11.44 -4.04 -17.88
C TYR A 325 11.31 -2.65 -17.26
N ASN A 326 11.31 -2.55 -15.94
CA ASN A 326 11.26 -1.28 -15.24
C ASN A 326 12.52 -0.46 -15.52
N THR A 327 13.71 -1.06 -15.41
CA THR A 327 14.98 -0.41 -15.75
C THR A 327 15.01 0.03 -17.22
N MET A 328 14.54 -0.82 -18.14
CA MET A 328 14.49 -0.48 -19.56
C MET A 328 13.61 0.74 -19.83
N ILE A 329 12.40 0.79 -19.28
CA ILE A 329 11.49 1.91 -19.52
C ILE A 329 11.96 3.18 -18.82
N THR A 330 12.50 3.08 -17.60
CA THR A 330 12.95 4.26 -16.85
C THR A 330 14.18 4.88 -17.49
N HIS A 331 15.19 4.09 -17.88
CA HIS A 331 16.37 4.60 -18.58
C HIS A 331 16.00 5.22 -19.93
N ALA A 332 15.12 4.57 -20.71
CA ALA A 332 14.67 5.15 -21.98
C ALA A 332 13.96 6.51 -21.79
N ILE A 333 13.17 6.67 -20.72
CA ILE A 333 12.53 7.95 -20.40
C ILE A 333 13.56 8.97 -19.94
N ASP A 334 14.53 8.56 -19.11
CA ASP A 334 15.60 9.42 -18.57
C ASP A 334 16.48 9.98 -19.70
N ASP A 335 16.96 9.12 -20.58
CA ASP A 335 17.77 9.48 -21.75
C ASP A 335 17.02 10.49 -22.64
N MET A 336 15.77 10.15 -23.02
CA MET A 336 14.96 11.02 -23.89
C MET A 336 14.64 12.37 -23.24
N ALA A 337 14.33 12.40 -21.94
CA ALA A 337 14.03 13.64 -21.23
C ALA A 337 15.29 14.50 -21.05
N THR A 338 16.46 13.88 -20.86
CA THR A 338 17.76 14.54 -20.81
C THR A 338 18.10 15.19 -22.15
N ASP A 339 17.97 14.47 -23.26
CA ASP A 339 18.20 15.00 -24.61
C ASP A 339 17.29 16.19 -24.94
N LEU A 340 16.03 16.12 -24.51
CA LEU A 340 15.06 17.20 -24.65
C LEU A 340 15.24 18.34 -23.62
N LYS A 341 16.25 18.26 -22.75
CA LYS A 341 16.56 19.24 -21.68
C LYS A 341 15.37 19.48 -20.75
N ILE A 342 14.56 18.45 -20.52
CA ILE A 342 13.46 18.49 -19.57
C ILE A 342 14.03 18.20 -18.20
N GLN A 343 13.87 19.11 -17.24
CA GLN A 343 14.26 18.85 -15.85
C GLN A 343 13.38 17.73 -15.27
N HIS A 344 14.01 16.62 -14.88
CA HIS A 344 13.34 15.45 -14.34
C HIS A 344 14.24 14.68 -13.37
N GLN A 345 13.61 13.87 -12.53
CA GLN A 345 14.18 12.81 -11.72
C GLN A 345 13.26 11.59 -11.83
N ILE A 346 13.83 10.39 -11.86
CA ILE A 346 13.07 9.14 -11.89
C ILE A 346 13.52 8.28 -10.72
N ASN A 347 12.62 8.07 -9.76
CA ASN A 347 12.83 7.04 -8.75
C ASN A 347 12.24 5.75 -9.29
N PHE A 348 12.96 4.64 -9.15
CA PHE A 348 12.48 3.33 -9.55
C PHE A 348 13.10 2.21 -8.72
N THR A 349 12.36 1.12 -8.53
CA THR A 349 12.83 -0.11 -7.88
C THR A 349 11.90 -1.26 -8.22
N SER A 350 12.46 -2.46 -8.45
CA SER A 350 11.69 -3.65 -8.84
C SER A 350 10.69 -3.34 -9.95
N SER A 351 9.38 -3.40 -9.70
CA SER A 351 8.32 -3.13 -10.68
C SER A 351 7.67 -1.75 -10.55
N MET A 352 8.27 -0.81 -9.82
CA MET A 352 7.68 0.49 -9.49
C MET A 352 8.60 1.60 -9.98
N PHE A 353 8.01 2.66 -10.50
CA PHE A 353 8.73 3.90 -10.82
C PHE A 353 7.82 5.11 -10.67
N GLN A 354 8.43 6.27 -10.53
CA GLN A 354 7.73 7.55 -10.58
C GLN A 354 8.63 8.60 -11.24
N ILE A 355 8.02 9.41 -12.09
CA ILE A 355 8.68 10.54 -12.75
C ILE A 355 8.32 11.82 -11.99
N PHE A 356 9.34 12.55 -11.57
CA PHE A 356 9.21 13.85 -10.93
C PHE A 356 9.80 14.93 -11.84
N PHE A 357 9.03 15.96 -12.18
CA PHE A 357 9.51 17.09 -12.98
C PHE A 357 10.24 18.11 -12.11
N THR A 358 11.50 17.83 -11.80
CA THR A 358 12.40 18.65 -10.97
C THR A 358 13.84 18.36 -11.37
N ASN A 359 14.77 19.27 -11.07
CA ASN A 359 16.22 19.04 -11.23
C ASN A 359 16.92 18.68 -9.91
N LYS A 360 16.17 18.52 -8.82
CA LYS A 360 16.70 18.16 -7.50
C LYS A 360 16.30 16.73 -7.14
N PRO A 361 17.18 15.94 -6.50
CA PRO A 361 16.84 14.61 -6.00
C PRO A 361 15.55 14.59 -5.18
N VAL A 362 14.76 13.53 -5.32
CA VAL A 362 13.51 13.33 -4.59
C VAL A 362 13.68 12.17 -3.62
N VAL A 363 13.96 12.51 -2.36
CA VAL A 363 14.39 11.56 -1.32
C VAL A 363 13.45 11.53 -0.12
N ASP A 364 12.46 12.43 -0.09
CA ASP A 364 11.49 12.55 1.00
C ASP A 364 10.20 13.26 0.51
N TYR A 365 9.23 13.43 1.41
CA TYR A 365 7.98 14.12 1.11
C TYR A 365 8.16 15.61 0.76
N HIS A 366 9.16 16.27 1.34
CA HIS A 366 9.38 17.70 1.09
C HIS A 366 9.94 17.95 -0.30
N SER A 367 10.95 17.19 -0.70
CA SER A 367 11.54 17.21 -2.04
C SER A 367 10.54 16.79 -3.11
N SER A 368 9.66 15.81 -2.85
CA SER A 368 8.65 15.38 -3.82
C SER A 368 7.61 16.47 -4.14
N LYS A 369 7.21 17.26 -3.13
CA LYS A 369 6.30 18.41 -3.31
C LYS A 369 6.87 19.52 -4.19
N ASN A 370 8.19 19.59 -4.37
CA ASN A 370 8.82 20.60 -5.21
C ASN A 370 8.75 20.26 -6.72
N ALA A 371 8.29 19.06 -7.08
CA ALA A 371 8.13 18.66 -8.47
C ALA A 371 6.99 19.45 -9.17
N ASP A 372 7.18 19.75 -10.46
CA ASP A 372 6.21 20.50 -11.26
C ASP A 372 4.97 19.65 -11.60
N ALA A 373 3.93 19.80 -10.77
CA ALA A 373 2.64 19.14 -10.95
C ALA A 373 1.92 19.55 -12.25
N LYS A 374 2.19 20.73 -12.83
CA LYS A 374 1.59 21.15 -14.10
C LYS A 374 2.19 20.36 -15.26
N LYS A 375 3.52 20.15 -15.26
CA LYS A 375 4.18 19.26 -16.23
C LYS A 375 3.70 17.82 -16.09
N PHE A 376 3.54 17.32 -14.87
CA PHE A 376 2.97 15.99 -14.64
C PHE A 376 1.55 15.88 -15.22
N LYS A 377 0.66 16.86 -14.96
CA LYS A 377 -0.69 16.87 -15.54
C LYS A 377 -0.68 16.92 -17.08
N LYS A 378 0.26 17.63 -17.69
CA LYS A 378 0.44 17.64 -19.15
C LYS A 378 0.85 16.26 -19.66
N MET A 379 1.83 15.60 -19.02
CA MET A 379 2.25 14.24 -19.35
C MET A 379 1.09 13.24 -19.22
N PHE A 380 0.40 13.24 -18.08
CA PHE A 380 -0.79 12.43 -17.84
C PHE A 380 -1.84 12.60 -18.96
N SER A 381 -2.17 13.85 -19.31
CA SER A 381 -3.15 14.14 -20.37
C SER A 381 -2.68 13.65 -21.75
N ALA A 382 -1.37 13.73 -22.03
CA ALA A 382 -0.80 13.27 -23.29
C ALA A 382 -0.78 11.74 -23.41
N LEU A 383 -0.36 11.04 -22.35
CA LEU A 383 -0.37 9.57 -22.27
C LEU A 383 -1.80 9.03 -22.38
N LEU A 384 -2.74 9.66 -21.66
CA LEU A 384 -4.14 9.28 -21.73
C LEU A 384 -4.70 9.44 -23.16
N LYS A 385 -4.26 10.45 -23.93
CA LYS A 385 -4.59 10.60 -25.37
C LYS A 385 -3.90 9.59 -26.29
N LYS A 386 -2.84 8.92 -25.84
CA LYS A 386 -2.17 7.84 -26.55
C LYS A 386 -2.67 6.44 -26.16
N GLY A 387 -3.55 6.34 -25.16
CA GLY A 387 -4.07 5.05 -24.71
C GLY A 387 -3.09 4.37 -23.76
N ILE A 388 -2.50 5.14 -22.84
CA ILE A 388 -1.65 4.69 -21.74
C ILE A 388 -2.27 5.26 -20.47
#